data_AF-A0A644ZBP0-F1
#
_entry.id   AF-A0A644ZBP0-F1
#
_cell.length_a   1.000
_cell.length_b   1.000
_cell.length_c   1.000
_cell.angle_alpha   90.00
_cell.angle_beta   90.00
_cell.angle_gamma   90.00
#
_symmetry.space_group_name_H-M   'P 1'
#
loop_
_entity.id
_entity.type
_entity.pdbx_description
1 polymer ?
#
loop_
_entity_poly.entity_id
_entity_poly.type
_entity_poly.pdbx_seq_one_letter_code
_entity_poly.pdbx_strand_id
1 'polypeptide(L)'
;MVDYSAHYPQRLATSTEVLQEVDGLGVRFTVQEGQGSFVWAYALVGLATGALMLILEKRFPRIRSVLLGLMMLALALLGALLLFMMLFSDMDMTYFNENILFVHPLLSIPAFGFLLQKKQRSRMVGISAVVMVVLVVMKLLIPSAALQDNLRTIALLLPIYLSGATFQRRGDVQKH
;
A
#
# COMPACT_ATOMS: atom_id res chain seq x y z
N MET A 1 -35.13 17.76 -17.94
CA MET A 1 -34.09 18.73 -17.53
C MET A 1 -34.79 20.07 -17.37
N VAL A 2 -34.85 20.63 -16.16
CA VAL A 2 -35.55 21.89 -15.87
C VAL A 2 -34.54 23.02 -15.99
N ASP A 3 -34.81 23.99 -16.85
CA ASP A 3 -33.94 25.13 -17.12
C ASP A 3 -34.26 26.28 -16.14
N TYR A 4 -33.31 26.61 -15.28
CA TYR A 4 -33.43 27.67 -14.28
C TYR A 4 -32.78 28.99 -14.72
N SER A 5 -32.34 29.10 -15.98
CA SER A 5 -31.63 30.28 -16.51
C SER A 5 -32.49 31.56 -16.58
N ALA A 6 -33.82 31.44 -16.52
CA ALA A 6 -34.73 32.56 -16.70
C ALA A 6 -34.81 33.53 -15.49
N HIS A 7 -34.35 33.12 -14.29
CA HIS A 7 -34.59 33.89 -13.06
C HIS A 7 -33.39 34.64 -12.48
N TYR A 8 -32.18 34.49 -13.05
CA TYR A 8 -30.98 35.15 -12.53
C TYR A 8 -30.21 35.85 -13.66
N PRO A 9 -30.29 37.20 -13.80
CA PRO A 9 -29.63 37.95 -14.88
C PRO A 9 -28.12 38.10 -14.71
N GLN A 10 -27.53 37.59 -13.61
CA GLN A 10 -26.09 37.58 -13.39
C GLN A 10 -25.57 36.15 -13.44
N ARG A 11 -24.63 35.88 -14.35
CA ARG A 11 -23.86 34.63 -14.35
C ARG A 11 -23.01 34.58 -13.08
N LEU A 12 -23.45 33.79 -12.09
CA LEU A 12 -22.73 33.54 -10.84
C LEU A 12 -21.47 32.67 -11.02
N ALA A 13 -21.23 32.15 -12.23
CA ALA A 13 -20.05 31.38 -12.58
C ALA A 13 -19.46 31.87 -13.91
N THR A 14 -18.17 32.20 -13.91
CA THR A 14 -17.41 32.58 -15.11
C THR A 14 -17.22 31.40 -16.07
N SER A 15 -17.30 30.16 -15.58
CA SER A 15 -17.30 28.93 -16.37
C SER A 15 -18.12 27.86 -15.65
N THR A 16 -19.15 27.33 -16.30
CA THR A 16 -19.79 26.07 -15.91
C THR A 16 -19.27 24.99 -16.85
N GLU A 17 -18.23 24.26 -16.42
CA GLU A 17 -17.92 22.98 -17.03
C GLU A 17 -18.93 21.97 -16.49
N VAL A 18 -19.78 21.48 -17.38
CA VAL A 18 -20.70 20.39 -17.06
C VAL A 18 -19.86 19.13 -16.85
N LEU A 19 -19.63 18.78 -15.59
CA LEU A 19 -18.96 17.55 -15.15
C LEU A 19 -19.91 16.36 -15.33
N GLN A 20 -20.34 16.11 -16.56
CA GLN A 20 -21.15 14.95 -16.88
C GLN A 20 -20.34 14.05 -17.79
N GLU A 21 -20.13 12.82 -17.32
CA GLU A 21 -19.64 11.70 -18.11
C GLU A 21 -20.50 11.62 -19.38
N VAL A 22 -19.91 12.00 -20.52
CA VAL A 22 -20.57 11.83 -21.81
C VAL A 22 -20.35 10.37 -22.18
N ASP A 23 -21.33 9.54 -21.82
CA ASP A 23 -21.42 8.15 -22.25
C ASP A 23 -21.09 8.07 -23.76
N GLY A 24 -19.96 7.43 -24.09
CA GLY A 24 -19.57 7.12 -25.47
C GLY A 24 -18.36 7.86 -26.06
N LEU A 25 -17.76 8.85 -25.38
CA LEU A 25 -16.58 9.56 -25.93
C LEU A 25 -15.22 8.96 -25.55
N GLY A 26 -15.17 8.00 -24.62
CA GLY A 26 -13.90 7.36 -24.21
C GLY A 26 -12.88 8.29 -23.56
N VAL A 27 -13.25 9.54 -23.27
CA VAL A 27 -12.39 10.54 -22.63
C VAL A 27 -12.48 10.36 -21.11
N ARG A 28 -11.46 9.72 -20.52
CA ARG A 28 -11.29 9.70 -19.06
C ARG A 28 -10.69 11.03 -18.61
N PHE A 29 -11.38 11.72 -17.72
CA PHE A 29 -10.80 12.85 -17.00
C PHE A 29 -9.71 12.32 -16.07
N THR A 30 -8.45 12.54 -16.44
CA THR A 30 -7.34 12.36 -15.51
C THR A 30 -7.21 13.65 -14.72
N VAL A 31 -7.41 13.59 -13.40
CA VAL A 31 -7.06 14.71 -12.53
C VAL A 31 -5.56 14.96 -12.74
N GLN A 32 -5.22 16.14 -13.27
CA GLN A 32 -3.83 16.56 -13.36
C GLN A 32 -3.33 16.64 -11.91
N GLU A 33 -2.42 15.74 -11.50
CA GLU A 33 -1.82 15.75 -10.15
C GLU A 33 -0.93 16.98 -9.98
N GLY A 34 -1.55 18.16 -9.87
CA GLY A 34 -0.93 19.38 -9.44
C GLY A 34 -1.03 19.47 -7.92
N GLN A 35 -0.20 18.73 -7.19
CA GLN A 35 0.17 19.02 -5.80
C GLN A 35 1.25 18.04 -5.32
N GLY A 36 2.33 18.59 -4.75
CA GLY A 36 3.62 17.93 -4.55
C GLY A 36 3.57 16.50 -4.01
N SER A 37 4.41 15.64 -4.57
CA SER A 37 4.55 14.25 -4.16
C SER A 37 5.00 14.16 -2.69
N PHE A 38 4.07 13.96 -1.76
CA PHE A 38 4.38 13.79 -0.32
C PHE A 38 5.01 12.42 0.00
N VAL A 39 5.59 11.72 -0.98
CA VAL A 39 6.24 10.41 -0.82
C VAL A 39 7.27 10.43 0.31
N TRP A 40 8.01 11.53 0.45
CA TRP A 40 8.98 11.73 1.53
C TRP A 40 8.34 11.66 2.92
N ALA A 41 7.11 12.16 3.10
CA ALA A 41 6.40 12.13 4.37
C ALA A 41 6.01 10.69 4.72
N TYR A 42 5.53 9.91 3.75
CA TYR A 42 5.25 8.48 3.93
C TYR A 42 6.52 7.70 4.24
N ALA A 43 7.64 8.02 3.58
CA ALA A 43 8.94 7.41 3.87
C ALA A 43 9.39 7.70 5.31
N LEU A 44 9.22 8.94 5.78
CA LEU A 44 9.54 9.30 7.17
C LEU A 44 8.67 8.55 8.17
N VAL A 45 7.36 8.46 7.93
CA VAL A 45 6.46 7.69 8.79
C VAL A 45 6.85 6.21 8.80
N GLY A 46 7.14 5.64 7.62
CA GLY A 46 7.62 4.27 7.47
C GLY A 46 8.90 4.02 8.25
N LEU A 47 9.90 4.89 8.10
CA LEU A 47 11.17 4.82 8.81
C LEU A 47 10.99 4.95 10.32
N ALA A 48 10.19 5.92 10.78
CA ALA A 48 9.89 6.11 12.20
C ALA A 48 9.23 4.86 12.80
N THR A 49 8.27 4.27 12.09
CA THR A 49 7.57 3.05 12.52
C THR A 49 8.52 1.84 12.52
N GLY A 50 9.34 1.68 11.48
CA GLY A 50 10.34 0.63 11.39
C GLY A 50 11.40 0.72 12.49
N ALA A 51 11.90 1.92 12.76
CA ALA A 51 12.84 2.21 13.84
C ALA A 51 12.22 1.96 15.21
N LEU A 52 10.98 2.39 15.42
CA LEU A 52 10.22 2.10 16.64
C LEU A 52 10.15 0.59 16.88
N MET A 53 9.83 -0.21 15.84
CA MET A 53 9.79 -1.66 15.95
C MET A 53 11.16 -2.27 16.32
N LEU A 54 12.27 -1.74 15.78
CA LEU A 54 13.62 -2.19 16.12
C LEU A 54 14.02 -1.82 17.56
N ILE A 55 13.58 -0.67 18.06
CA ILE A 55 13.79 -0.26 19.45
C ILE A 55 12.96 -1.15 20.38
N LEU A 56 11.69 -1.39 20.03
CA LEU A 56 10.77 -2.23 20.80
C LEU A 56 11.25 -3.67 20.89
N GLU A 57 11.98 -4.18 19.88
CA GLU A 57 12.63 -5.49 19.92
C GLU A 57 13.53 -5.65 21.15
N LYS A 58 14.36 -4.65 21.44
CA LYS A 58 15.36 -4.71 22.50
C LYS A 58 14.73 -4.71 23.88
N ARG A 59 13.62 -3.96 24.05
CA ARG A 59 13.00 -3.73 25.37
C ARG A 59 11.80 -4.62 25.64
N PHE A 60 10.98 -4.89 24.64
CA PHE A 60 9.71 -5.63 24.76
C PHE A 60 9.46 -6.52 23.52
N PRO A 61 10.22 -7.60 23.33
CA PRO A 61 10.13 -8.45 22.13
C PRO A 61 8.74 -9.06 21.93
N ARG A 62 8.01 -9.34 23.01
CA ARG A 62 6.63 -9.86 22.95
C ARG A 62 5.64 -8.86 22.38
N ILE A 63 5.69 -7.60 22.85
CA ILE A 63 4.80 -6.53 22.37
C ILE A 63 5.04 -6.28 20.89
N ARG A 64 6.31 -6.20 20.49
CA ARG A 64 6.70 -6.06 19.09
C ARG A 64 6.14 -7.19 18.22
N SER A 65 6.28 -8.44 18.67
CA SER A 65 5.77 -9.60 17.93
C SER A 65 4.26 -9.50 17.72
N VAL A 66 3.51 -9.14 18.76
CA VAL A 66 2.04 -8.95 18.65
C VAL A 66 1.70 -7.82 17.67
N LEU A 67 2.37 -6.66 17.77
CA LEU A 67 2.13 -5.52 16.87
C LEU A 67 2.41 -5.87 15.40
N LEU A 68 3.55 -6.51 15.12
CA LEU A 68 3.90 -6.98 13.77
C LEU A 68 2.89 -8.01 13.27
N GLY A 69 2.47 -8.93 14.14
CA GLY A 69 1.48 -9.95 13.81
C GLY A 69 0.11 -9.36 13.45
N LEU A 70 -0.40 -8.42 14.26
CA LEU A 70 -1.67 -7.72 13.99
C LEU A 70 -1.61 -6.94 12.69
N MET A 71 -0.52 -6.23 12.45
CA MET A 71 -0.35 -5.46 11.22
C MET A 71 -0.25 -6.38 9.98
N MET A 72 0.49 -7.49 10.06
CA MET A 72 0.54 -8.48 8.97
C MET A 72 -0.82 -9.12 8.72
N LEU A 73 -1.62 -9.34 9.78
CA LEU A 73 -2.98 -9.84 9.65
C LEU A 73 -3.88 -8.83 8.94
N ALA A 74 -3.79 -7.55 9.31
CA ALA A 74 -4.52 -6.48 8.64
C ALA A 74 -4.16 -6.40 7.14
N LEU A 75 -2.86 -6.50 6.81
CA LEU A 75 -2.40 -6.56 5.43
C LEU A 75 -2.85 -7.82 4.69
N ALA A 76 -2.93 -8.97 5.37
CA ALA A 76 -3.48 -10.19 4.78
C ALA A 76 -4.96 -10.04 4.44
N LEU A 77 -5.74 -9.41 5.32
CA LEU A 77 -7.17 -9.13 5.08
C LEU A 77 -7.36 -8.12 3.94
N LEU A 78 -6.58 -7.04 3.91
CA LEU A 78 -6.54 -6.10 2.79
C LEU A 78 -6.16 -6.80 1.49
N GLY A 79 -5.17 -7.70 1.51
CA GLY A 79 -4.77 -8.48 0.35
C GLY A 79 -5.85 -9.44 -0.13
N ALA A 80 -6.59 -10.06 0.79
CA ALA A 80 -7.74 -10.90 0.45
C ALA A 80 -8.86 -10.08 -0.20
N LEU A 81 -9.12 -8.88 0.32
CA LEU A 81 -10.09 -7.95 -0.26
C LEU A 81 -9.65 -7.48 -1.66
N LEU A 82 -8.37 -7.11 -1.82
CA LEU A 82 -7.81 -6.74 -3.13
C LEU A 82 -7.93 -7.89 -4.13
N LEU A 83 -7.59 -9.11 -3.71
CA LEU A 83 -7.73 -10.29 -4.56
C LEU A 83 -9.19 -10.55 -4.93
N PHE A 84 -10.10 -10.38 -3.98
CA PHE A 84 -11.54 -10.51 -4.24
C PHE A 84 -12.00 -9.47 -5.26
N MET A 85 -11.67 -8.19 -5.08
CA MET A 85 -12.02 -7.14 -6.04
C MET A 85 -11.40 -7.39 -7.42
N MET A 86 -10.16 -7.91 -7.47
CA MET A 86 -9.50 -8.21 -8.75
C MET A 86 -10.16 -9.37 -9.51
N LEU A 87 -10.73 -10.35 -8.80
CA LEU A 87 -11.34 -11.54 -9.41
C LEU A 87 -12.84 -11.39 -9.68
N PHE A 88 -13.55 -10.61 -8.87
CA PHE A 88 -15.00 -10.55 -8.87
C PHE A 88 -15.58 -9.18 -9.25
N SER A 89 -14.76 -8.14 -9.42
CA SER A 89 -15.24 -6.82 -9.84
C SER A 89 -14.74 -6.45 -11.23
N ASP A 90 -15.62 -5.87 -12.04
CA ASP A 90 -15.31 -5.33 -13.37
C ASP A 90 -14.75 -3.89 -13.30
N MET A 91 -14.00 -3.59 -12.24
CA MET A 91 -13.42 -2.28 -12.00
C MET A 91 -11.99 -2.24 -12.57
N ASP A 92 -11.77 -1.42 -13.60
CA ASP A 92 -10.46 -1.28 -14.25
C ASP A 92 -9.33 -0.92 -13.28
N MET A 93 -9.65 -0.19 -12.20
CA MET A 93 -8.67 0.26 -11.20
C MET A 93 -8.18 -0.85 -10.27
N THR A 94 -8.91 -1.97 -10.17
CA THR A 94 -8.53 -3.11 -9.32
C THR A 94 -7.91 -4.26 -10.11
N TYR A 95 -8.07 -4.25 -11.44
CA TYR A 95 -7.40 -5.20 -12.32
C TYR A 95 -5.88 -4.93 -12.33
N PHE A 96 -5.07 -5.98 -12.14
CA PHE A 96 -3.60 -5.89 -12.00
C PHE A 96 -3.10 -4.91 -10.92
N ASN A 97 -3.80 -4.80 -9.77
CA ASN A 97 -3.33 -3.96 -8.67
C ASN A 97 -1.93 -4.38 -8.18
N GLU A 98 -0.92 -3.54 -8.39
CA GLU A 98 0.48 -3.85 -8.09
C GLU A 98 0.72 -4.07 -6.59
N ASN A 99 -0.14 -3.51 -5.72
CA ASN A 99 -0.03 -3.70 -4.28
C ASN A 99 -0.24 -5.16 -3.87
N ILE A 100 -0.90 -5.99 -4.69
CA ILE A 100 -1.09 -7.43 -4.41
C ILE A 100 0.26 -8.15 -4.25
N LEU A 101 1.32 -7.66 -4.89
CA LEU A 101 2.65 -8.28 -4.83
C LEU A 101 3.27 -8.25 -3.44
N PHE A 102 2.84 -7.32 -2.59
CA PHE A 102 3.35 -7.16 -1.23
C PHE A 102 2.28 -7.08 -0.14
N VAL A 103 1.02 -6.85 -0.51
CA VAL A 103 -0.18 -6.95 0.32
C VAL A 103 -1.02 -8.13 -0.20
N HIS A 104 -0.70 -9.35 0.25
CA HIS A 104 -1.35 -10.57 -0.22
C HIS A 104 -1.92 -11.41 0.93
N PRO A 105 -2.97 -12.22 0.69
CA PRO A 105 -3.61 -13.04 1.74
C PRO A 105 -2.65 -14.04 2.42
N LEU A 106 -1.58 -14.45 1.72
CA LEU A 106 -0.56 -15.34 2.29
C LEU A 106 0.22 -14.72 3.47
N LEU A 107 0.11 -13.40 3.73
CA LEU A 107 0.69 -12.76 4.91
C LEU A 107 0.05 -13.24 6.23
N SER A 108 -1.09 -13.92 6.17
CA SER A 108 -1.70 -14.58 7.32
C SER A 108 -0.74 -15.58 8.00
N ILE A 109 0.11 -16.27 7.23
CA ILE A 109 1.08 -17.24 7.76
C ILE A 109 2.11 -16.56 8.70
N PRO A 110 2.90 -15.56 8.24
CA PRO A 110 3.77 -14.83 9.16
C PRO A 110 3.00 -14.09 10.25
N ALA A 111 1.77 -13.60 9.99
CA ALA A 111 0.95 -12.94 10.99
C ALA A 111 0.66 -13.84 12.20
N PHE A 112 0.15 -15.04 11.98
CA PHE A 112 -0.09 -16.00 13.05
C PHE A 112 1.21 -16.48 13.70
N GLY A 113 2.30 -16.61 12.93
CA GLY A 113 3.63 -16.90 13.49
C GLY A 113 4.04 -15.87 14.55
N PHE A 114 3.90 -14.58 14.25
CA PHE A 114 4.20 -13.49 15.17
C PHE A 114 3.21 -13.38 16.35
N LEU A 115 1.91 -13.54 16.10
CA LEU A 115 0.88 -13.47 17.14
C LEU A 115 1.00 -14.60 18.17
N LEU A 116 1.19 -15.83 17.68
CA LEU A 116 1.34 -17.02 18.51
C LEU A 116 2.75 -17.15 19.11
N GLN A 117 3.64 -16.19 18.82
CA GLN A 117 5.05 -16.21 19.22
C GLN A 117 5.75 -17.52 18.85
N LYS A 118 5.25 -18.21 17.82
CA LYS A 118 5.90 -19.41 17.30
C LYS A 118 7.12 -18.95 16.52
N LYS A 119 8.27 -19.58 16.76
CA LYS A 119 9.45 -19.46 15.89
C LYS A 119 9.17 -20.15 14.55
N GLN A 120 8.20 -19.64 13.79
CA GLN A 120 7.93 -20.06 12.42
C GLN A 120 8.76 -19.22 11.47
N ARG A 121 9.52 -19.93 10.64
CA ARG A 121 10.37 -19.35 9.60
C ARG A 121 9.49 -18.98 8.41
N SER A 122 9.21 -17.70 8.20
CA SER A 122 8.44 -17.25 7.05
C SER A 122 9.28 -16.33 6.16
N ARG A 123 9.77 -16.90 5.06
CA ARG A 123 10.50 -16.12 4.03
C ARG A 123 9.61 -15.08 3.36
N MET A 124 8.28 -15.16 3.53
CA MET A 124 7.32 -14.27 2.87
C MET A 124 7.59 -12.80 3.14
N VAL A 125 7.79 -12.41 4.40
CA VAL A 125 8.06 -11.00 4.75
C VAL A 125 9.35 -10.50 4.08
N GLY A 126 10.38 -11.34 4.00
CA GLY A 126 11.62 -11.02 3.30
C GLY A 126 11.44 -10.93 1.78
N ILE A 127 10.70 -11.87 1.18
CA ILE A 127 10.39 -11.87 -0.25
C ILE A 127 9.59 -10.62 -0.62
N SER A 128 8.55 -10.28 0.14
CA SER A 128 7.76 -9.06 -0.09
C SER A 128 8.62 -7.80 0.01
N ALA A 129 9.57 -7.74 0.96
CA ALA A 129 10.51 -6.62 1.05
C ALA A 129 11.41 -6.53 -0.20
N VAL A 130 11.94 -7.65 -0.69
CA VAL A 130 12.75 -7.69 -1.92
C VAL A 130 11.92 -7.27 -3.12
N VAL A 131 10.69 -7.75 -3.23
CA VAL A 131 9.77 -7.37 -4.31
C VAL A 131 9.50 -5.86 -4.28
N MET A 132 9.25 -5.27 -3.11
CA MET A 132 9.11 -3.81 -2.98
C MET A 132 10.35 -3.05 -3.46
N VAL A 133 11.56 -3.52 -3.12
CA VAL A 133 12.82 -2.89 -3.60
C VAL A 133 12.93 -3.00 -5.12
N VAL A 134 12.64 -4.18 -5.68
CA VAL A 134 12.66 -4.39 -7.15
C VAL A 134 11.65 -3.48 -7.84
N LEU A 135 10.44 -3.32 -7.28
CA LEU A 135 9.43 -2.41 -7.82
C LEU A 135 9.89 -0.95 -7.80
N VAL A 136 10.50 -0.49 -6.71
CA VAL A 136 11.06 0.87 -6.64
C VAL A 136 12.14 1.06 -7.70
N VAL A 137 13.08 0.12 -7.84
CA VAL A 137 14.14 0.19 -8.86
C VAL A 137 13.56 0.19 -10.27
N MET A 138 12.61 -0.70 -10.56
CA MET A 138 11.92 -0.76 -11.85
C MET A 138 11.21 0.55 -12.18
N LYS A 139 10.52 1.17 -11.21
CA LYS A 139 9.83 2.46 -11.40
C LYS A 139 10.78 3.62 -11.62
N LEU A 140 11.96 3.58 -11.01
CA LEU A 140 13.02 4.59 -11.24
C LEU A 140 13.67 4.44 -12.63
N LEU A 141 13.87 3.21 -13.09
CA LEU A 141 14.51 2.93 -14.39
C LEU A 141 13.55 3.08 -15.56
N ILE A 142 12.29 2.69 -15.38
CA ILE A 142 11.25 2.70 -16.42
C ILE A 142 9.99 3.34 -15.85
N PRO A 143 9.94 4.69 -15.73
CA PRO A 143 8.77 5.39 -15.21
C PRO A 143 7.50 5.11 -16.01
N SER A 144 7.63 4.83 -17.31
CA SER A 144 6.52 4.49 -18.22
C SER A 144 5.90 3.13 -17.96
N ALA A 145 6.58 2.22 -17.25
CA ALA A 145 6.02 0.92 -16.86
C ALA A 145 5.16 1.01 -15.59
N ALA A 146 5.20 2.14 -14.88
CA ALA A 146 4.46 2.36 -13.65
C ALA A 146 3.04 2.86 -13.97
N LEU A 147 2.08 1.95 -14.12
CA LEU A 147 0.69 2.36 -14.30
C LEU A 147 0.04 2.85 -12.99
N GLN A 148 0.55 2.44 -11.82
CA GLN A 148 -0.03 2.80 -10.52
C GLN A 148 0.94 3.57 -9.60
N ASP A 149 0.46 4.64 -8.95
CA ASP A 149 1.16 5.35 -7.86
C ASP A 149 1.08 4.55 -6.54
N ASN A 150 1.90 3.52 -6.44
CA ASN A 150 2.10 2.74 -5.22
C ASN A 150 3.38 3.14 -4.46
N LEU A 151 4.10 4.19 -4.91
CA LEU A 151 5.35 4.62 -4.30
C LEU A 151 5.15 5.04 -2.84
N ARG A 152 4.03 5.71 -2.53
CA ARG A 152 3.68 6.09 -1.16
C ARG A 152 3.49 4.88 -0.26
N THR A 153 2.78 3.86 -0.76
CA THR A 153 2.54 2.60 -0.04
C THR A 153 3.83 1.85 0.19
N ILE A 154 4.68 1.74 -0.84
CA ILE A 154 5.98 1.07 -0.72
C ILE A 154 6.88 1.84 0.26
N ALA A 155 6.96 3.16 0.16
CA ALA A 155 7.76 3.99 1.07
C ALA A 155 7.36 3.83 2.54
N LEU A 156 6.05 3.67 2.81
CA LEU A 156 5.53 3.43 4.14
C LEU A 156 5.85 2.01 4.65
N LEU A 157 5.61 0.98 3.83
CA LEU A 157 5.67 -0.41 4.25
C LEU A 157 7.08 -1.00 4.23
N LEU A 158 7.95 -0.56 3.32
CA LEU A 158 9.28 -1.15 3.13
C LEU A 158 10.12 -1.17 4.43
N PRO A 159 10.26 -0.07 5.20
CA PRO A 159 11.05 -0.10 6.43
C PRO A 159 10.48 -1.05 7.49
N ILE A 160 9.15 -1.20 7.49
CA ILE A 160 8.43 -2.07 8.42
C ILE A 160 8.68 -3.55 8.06
N TYR A 161 8.59 -3.90 6.78
CA TYR A 161 8.89 -5.24 6.28
C TYR A 161 10.35 -5.63 6.53
N LEU A 162 11.30 -4.69 6.35
CA LEU A 162 12.70 -4.90 6.69
C LEU A 162 12.90 -5.16 8.19
N SER A 163 12.20 -4.41 9.05
CA SER A 163 12.20 -4.67 10.50
C SER A 163 11.67 -6.07 10.82
N GLY A 164 10.56 -6.49 10.20
CA GLY A 164 10.02 -7.84 10.36
C GLY A 164 10.95 -8.94 9.86
N ALA A 165 11.63 -8.73 8.74
CA ALA A 165 12.58 -9.69 8.17
C ALA A 165 13.83 -9.85 9.06
N THR A 166 14.35 -8.76 9.63
CA THR A 166 15.49 -8.82 10.56
C THR A 166 15.16 -9.55 11.86
N PHE A 167 13.92 -9.39 12.37
CA PHE A 167 13.45 -10.12 13.54
C PHE A 167 13.48 -11.64 13.34
N GLN A 168 12.96 -12.11 12.21
CA GLN A 168 12.94 -13.53 11.87
C GLN A 168 14.37 -14.08 11.74
N ARG A 169 15.29 -13.32 11.15
CA ARG A 169 16.71 -13.72 11.00
C ARG A 169 17.44 -13.80 12.34
N ARG A 170 17.15 -12.95 13.32
CA ARG A 170 17.76 -13.02 14.65
C ARG A 170 17.29 -14.23 15.47
N GLY A 171 16.05 -14.65 15.27
CA GLY A 171 15.55 -15.91 15.83
C GLY A 171 16.34 -17.15 15.39
N ASP A 172 17.02 -17.08 14.24
CA ASP A 172 17.86 -18.14 13.68
C ASP A 172 19.26 -18.18 14.31
N VAL A 173 19.89 -17.03 14.61
CA VAL A 173 21.29 -16.98 15.10
C VAL A 173 21.45 -17.56 16.51
N GLN A 174 20.43 -17.50 17.35
CA GLN A 174 20.46 -18.08 18.71
C GLN A 174 20.40 -19.62 18.77
N LYS A 175 20.42 -20.32 17.62
CA LYS A 175 20.34 -21.80 17.55
C LYS A 175 21.67 -22.50 17.25
N HIS A 176 22.76 -21.75 17.09
CA HIS A 176 24.11 -22.29 16.91
C HIS A 176 25.02 -21.79 18.03
#